data_AF-A0A327JHI5-F1
#
_entry.id   AF-A0A327JHI5-F1
#
_cell.length_a   1.000
_cell.length_b   1.000
_cell.length_c   1.000
_cell.angle_alpha   90.00
_cell.angle_beta   90.00
_cell.angle_gamma   90.00
#
_symmetry.space_group_name_H-M   'P 1'
#
loop_
_entity.id
_entity.type
_entity.pdbx_description
1 polymer ?
#
loop_
_entity_poly.entity_id
_entity_poly.type
_entity_poly.pdbx_seq_one_letter_code
_entity_poly.pdbx_strand_id
1 'polypeptide(L)'
;CRRPGGDRMTVYDFSARAEARIGTLANDLREGLYHPRPMRHVDIPKRSGGFRRLTISSVVDRIIQTSVATVLMPFFEEEVAIAAKNTCKKCSGRKSSAFSTALSNG
;
A
#
# COMPACT_ATOMS: atom_id res chain seq x y z
N CYS A 1 -6.68 -0.51 -6.39
CA CYS A 1 -7.75 0.48 -6.14
C CYS A 1 -7.34 1.83 -6.70
N ARG A 2 -8.11 2.41 -7.63
CA ARG A 2 -7.81 3.72 -8.27
C ARG A 2 -8.46 4.93 -7.57
N ARG A 3 -9.14 4.72 -6.43
CA ARG A 3 -9.84 5.81 -5.74
C ARG A 3 -8.84 6.82 -5.14
N PRO A 4 -9.13 8.12 -5.27
CA PRO A 4 -8.29 9.14 -4.66
C PRO A 4 -8.46 9.14 -3.13
N GLY A 5 -7.39 9.55 -2.43
CA GLY A 5 -7.35 9.69 -0.98
C GLY A 5 -8.07 10.94 -0.49
N GLY A 6 -7.71 11.44 0.69
CA GLY A 6 -8.27 12.70 1.22
C GLY A 6 -7.89 13.93 0.39
N ASP A 7 -6.76 13.86 -0.32
CA ASP A 7 -6.22 14.87 -1.23
C ASP A 7 -6.94 14.96 -2.58
N ARG A 8 -7.91 14.07 -2.86
CA ARG A 8 -8.63 13.96 -4.13
C ARG A 8 -7.76 13.73 -5.37
N MET A 9 -6.46 13.47 -5.20
CA MET A 9 -5.53 13.20 -6.29
C MET A 9 -5.66 11.75 -6.76
N THR A 10 -5.90 11.54 -8.06
CA THR A 10 -5.92 10.20 -8.64
C THR A 10 -4.51 9.75 -9.04
N VAL A 11 -4.36 8.46 -9.35
CA VAL A 11 -3.10 7.92 -9.88
C VAL A 11 -2.74 8.58 -11.21
N TYR A 12 -3.73 8.90 -12.04
CA TYR A 12 -3.52 9.57 -13.32
C TYR A 12 -2.99 10.99 -13.13
N ASP A 13 -3.61 11.77 -12.23
CA ASP A 13 -3.17 13.13 -11.94
C ASP A 13 -1.76 13.17 -11.35
N PHE A 14 -1.43 12.19 -10.50
CA PHE A 14 -0.09 12.05 -9.95
C PHE A 14 0.93 11.72 -11.04
N SER A 15 0.58 10.81 -11.95
CA SER A 15 1.47 10.32 -13.01
C SER A 15 1.93 11.42 -13.97
N ALA A 16 1.13 12.47 -14.17
CA ALA A 16 1.45 13.59 -15.06
C ALA A 16 2.74 14.34 -14.69
N ARG A 17 3.16 14.31 -13.41
CA ARG A 17 4.43 14.90 -12.94
C ARG A 17 5.13 13.97 -11.96
N ALA A 18 5.10 12.66 -12.24
CA ALA A 18 5.59 11.64 -11.31
C ALA A 18 7.05 11.87 -10.91
N GLU A 19 7.96 12.07 -11.86
CA GLU A 19 9.39 12.22 -11.60
C GLU A 19 9.68 13.41 -10.67
N ALA A 20 9.13 14.59 -10.99
CA ALA A 20 9.32 15.77 -10.16
C ALA A 20 8.74 15.59 -8.75
N ARG A 21 7.52 15.05 -8.65
CA ARG A 21 6.86 14.82 -7.35
C ARG A 21 7.61 13.79 -6.50
N ILE A 22 8.10 12.72 -7.11
CA ILE A 22 8.89 11.69 -6.42
C ILE A 22 10.24 12.26 -5.99
N GLY A 23 10.88 13.09 -6.83
CA GLY A 23 12.12 13.78 -6.47
C GLY A 23 11.96 14.67 -5.23
N THR A 24 10.92 15.52 -5.21
CA THR A 24 10.60 16.34 -4.04
C THR A 24 10.29 15.47 -2.82
N LEU A 25 9.47 14.44 -2.99
CA LEU A 25 9.11 13.53 -1.91
C LEU A 25 10.32 12.83 -1.29
N ALA A 26 11.27 12.40 -2.13
CA ALA A 26 12.49 11.75 -1.66
C ALA A 26 13.38 12.71 -0.86
N ASN A 27 13.40 14.00 -1.21
CA ASN A 27 14.11 15.01 -0.43
C ASN A 27 13.41 15.27 0.90
N ASP A 28 12.08 15.47 0.89
CA ASP A 28 11.28 15.65 2.11
C ASP A 28 11.46 14.47 3.09
N LEU A 29 11.54 13.24 2.58
CA LEU A 29 11.78 12.04 3.39
C LEU A 29 13.20 12.00 3.98
N ARG A 30 14.22 12.41 3.21
CA ARG A 30 15.61 12.49 3.69
C ARG A 30 15.80 13.56 4.76
N GLU A 31 15.11 14.68 4.61
CA GLU A 31 15.15 15.80 5.55
C GLU A 31 14.21 15.61 6.75
N GLY A 32 13.39 14.56 6.74
CA GLY A 32 12.41 14.27 7.81
C GLY A 32 11.23 15.24 7.84
N LEU A 33 10.97 15.97 6.74
CA LEU A 33 9.90 16.96 6.61
C LEU A 33 8.56 16.35 6.14
N TYR A 34 8.56 15.07 5.78
CA TYR A 34 7.37 14.40 5.29
C TYR A 34 6.29 14.19 6.37
N HIS A 35 5.07 14.64 6.09
CA HIS A 35 3.90 14.44 6.93
C HIS A 35 2.81 13.67 6.18
N PRO A 36 2.28 12.56 6.72
CA PRO A 36 1.21 11.79 6.09
C PRO A 36 -0.02 12.65 5.80
N ARG A 37 -0.63 12.40 4.64
CA ARG A 37 -1.82 13.15 4.19
C ARG A 37 -3.09 12.58 4.85
N PRO A 38 -4.16 13.39 4.96
CA PRO A 38 -5.41 12.91 5.55
C PRO A 38 -5.97 11.72 4.77
N MET A 39 -6.35 10.68 5.52
CA MET A 39 -6.97 9.49 4.95
C MET A 39 -8.46 9.72 4.70
N ARG A 40 -8.97 9.11 3.63
CA ARG A 40 -10.39 9.17 3.27
C ARG A 40 -11.11 7.91 3.73
N HIS A 41 -12.23 8.05 4.42
CA HIS A 41 -13.10 6.92 4.75
C HIS A 41 -14.21 6.76 3.72
N VAL A 42 -14.50 5.51 3.36
CA VAL A 42 -15.59 5.16 2.46
C VAL A 42 -16.34 3.97 3.04
N ASP A 43 -17.63 4.13 3.25
CA ASP A 43 -18.51 3.04 3.68
C ASP A 43 -19.00 2.25 2.47
N ILE A 44 -18.77 0.95 2.48
CA ILE A 44 -19.23 0.02 1.44
C ILE A 44 -20.28 -0.90 2.06
N PRO A 45 -21.51 -0.94 1.52
CA PRO A 45 -22.54 -1.83 2.05
C PRO A 45 -22.16 -3.30 1.84
N LYS A 46 -22.43 -4.14 2.84
CA LYS A 46 -22.35 -5.60 2.72
C LYS A 46 -23.62 -6.14 2.08
N ARG A 47 -23.52 -7.27 1.37
CA ARG A 47 -24.69 -7.96 0.76
C ARG A 47 -25.71 -8.46 1.78
N SER A 48 -25.28 -8.74 3.01
CA SER A 48 -26.10 -9.27 4.11
C SER A 48 -26.55 -8.21 5.13
N GLY A 49 -26.39 -6.92 4.81
CA GLY A 49 -26.64 -5.81 5.74
C GLY A 49 -25.38 -5.32 6.49
N GLY A 50 -25.38 -4.03 6.84
CA GLY A 50 -24.26 -3.32 7.49
C GLY A 50 -23.21 -2.77 6.52
N PHE A 51 -22.23 -2.03 7.06
CA PHE A 51 -21.18 -1.36 6.28
C PHE A 51 -19.78 -1.91 6.59
N ARG A 52 -18.91 -1.90 5.58
CA ARG A 52 -17.45 -2.01 5.72
C ARG A 52 -16.86 -0.62 5.52
N ARG A 53 -16.30 -0.05 6.57
CA ARG A 53 -15.55 1.20 6.48
C ARG A 53 -14.17 0.90 5.91
N LEU A 54 -13.89 1.36 4.70
CA LEU A 54 -12.57 1.33 4.09
C LEU A 54 -11.85 2.64 4.34
N THR A 55 -10.55 2.55 4.59
CA THR A 55 -9.66 3.70 4.67
C THR A 55 -8.81 3.75 3.41
N ILE A 56 -8.81 4.89 2.73
CA ILE A 56 -8.10 5.14 1.48
C ILE A 56 -7.05 6.22 1.77
N SER A 57 -5.79 5.81 1.79
CA SER A 57 -4.63 6.72 1.90
C SER A 57 -4.43 7.53 0.61
N SER A 58 -3.63 8.59 0.65
CA SER A 58 -3.27 9.36 -0.56
C SER A 58 -2.42 8.52 -1.53
N VAL A 59 -2.26 8.97 -2.77
CA VAL A 59 -1.36 8.27 -3.73
C VAL A 59 0.06 8.26 -3.21
N VAL A 60 0.51 9.38 -2.63
CA VAL A 60 1.86 9.57 -2.10
C VAL A 60 2.13 8.60 -0.93
N ASP A 61 1.21 8.54 0.02
CA ASP A 61 1.33 7.61 1.16
C ASP A 61 1.40 6.16 0.70
N ARG A 62 0.61 5.78 -0.32
CA ARG A 62 0.66 4.41 -0.86
C ARG A 62 2.00 4.11 -1.51
N ILE A 63 2.60 5.07 -2.21
CA ILE A 63 3.93 4.91 -2.80
C ILE A 63 4.93 4.65 -1.68
N ILE A 64 4.96 5.49 -0.63
CA ILE A 64 5.88 5.31 0.51
C ILE A 64 5.66 3.97 1.19
N GLN A 65 4.42 3.63 1.53
CA GLN A 65 4.08 2.35 2.18
C GLN A 65 4.54 1.16 1.34
N THR A 66 4.34 1.22 0.01
CA THR A 66 4.76 0.16 -0.89
C THR A 66 6.29 0.10 -0.99
N SER A 67 6.97 1.24 -1.14
CA SER A 67 8.43 1.31 -1.20
C SER A 67 9.10 0.74 0.06
N VAL A 68 8.60 1.14 1.24
CA VAL A 68 9.09 0.62 2.53
C VAL A 68 8.82 -0.87 2.64
N ALA A 69 7.60 -1.33 2.29
CA ALA A 69 7.28 -2.75 2.31
C ALA A 69 8.19 -3.53 1.36
N THR A 70 8.41 -3.08 0.12
CA THR A 70 9.29 -3.76 -0.84
C THR A 70 10.71 -3.97 -0.29
N VAL A 71 11.25 -3.00 0.46
CA VAL A 71 12.58 -3.10 1.04
C VAL A 71 12.59 -3.96 2.31
N LEU A 72 11.59 -3.80 3.19
CA LEU A 72 11.58 -4.47 4.50
C LEU A 72 11.07 -5.90 4.43
N MET A 73 10.10 -6.20 3.56
CA MET A 73 9.44 -7.52 3.51
C MET A 73 10.41 -8.69 3.37
N PRO A 74 11.46 -8.67 2.51
CA PRO A 74 12.41 -9.78 2.41
C PRO A 74 13.10 -10.15 3.72
N PHE A 75 13.29 -9.19 4.63
CA PHE A 75 13.91 -9.43 5.94
C PHE A 75 12.95 -10.12 6.92
N PHE A 76 11.64 -9.95 6.75
CA PHE A 76 10.61 -10.46 7.65
C PHE A 76 9.85 -11.67 7.09
N GLU A 77 10.13 -12.08 5.84
CA GLU A 77 9.38 -13.15 5.16
C GLU A 77 9.42 -14.48 5.93
N GLU A 78 10.55 -14.86 6.51
CA GLU A 78 10.69 -16.12 7.25
C GLU A 78 9.90 -16.12 8.56
N GLU A 79 10.01 -15.05 9.34
CA GLU A 79 9.29 -14.88 10.62
C GLU A 79 7.77 -14.83 10.40
N VAL A 80 7.33 -14.07 9.39
CA VAL A 80 5.91 -13.95 9.03
C VAL A 80 5.37 -15.27 8.48
N ALA A 81 6.16 -16.02 7.70
CA ALA A 81 5.75 -17.32 7.17
C ALA A 81 5.60 -18.38 8.28
N ILE A 82 6.45 -18.36 9.31
CA ILE A 82 6.33 -19.24 10.48
C ILE A 82 5.07 -18.89 11.27
N ALA A 83 4.85 -17.60 11.55
CA ALA A 83 3.65 -17.15 12.27
C ALA A 83 2.35 -17.48 11.53
N ALA A 84 2.30 -17.28 10.20
CA ALA A 84 1.13 -17.55 9.39
C ALA A 84 0.73 -19.04 9.37
N LYS A 85 1.70 -19.96 9.44
CA LYS A 85 1.45 -21.42 9.55
C LYS A 85 0.82 -21.80 10.89
N ASN A 86 1.09 -21.02 11.94
CA ASN A 86 0.62 -21.27 13.30
C ASN A 86 -0.76 -20.63 13.58
N THR A 87 -1.23 -19.72 12.72
CA THR A 87 -2.57 -19.11 12.82
C THR A 87 -3.62 -19.87 11.99
N CYS A 88 -4.35 -20.71 12.70
CA CYS A 88 -5.48 -21.59 12.35
C CYS A 88 -6.50 -21.16 11.26
N LYS A 89 -6.76 -22.11 10.32
CA LYS A 89 -8.03 -22.58 9.72
C LYS A 89 -9.19 -21.60 9.42
N LYS A 90 -9.07 -20.69 8.44
CA LYS A 90 -10.24 -20.26 7.61
C LYS A 90 -9.93 -19.50 6.31
N CYS A 91 -8.70 -19.55 5.81
CA CYS A 91 -8.36 -18.88 4.55
C CYS A 91 -8.58 -19.83 3.36
N SER A 92 -9.83 -20.19 3.07
CA SER A 92 -10.17 -20.76 1.77
C SER A 92 -10.16 -19.64 0.72
N GLY A 93 -9.13 -19.61 -0.12
CA GLY A 93 -9.19 -18.91 -1.40
C GLY A 93 -8.32 -17.65 -1.56
N ARG A 94 -7.02 -17.77 -1.32
CA ARG A 94 -6.00 -17.20 -2.22
C ARG A 94 -4.64 -17.77 -1.80
N LYS A 95 -4.12 -18.70 -2.60
CA LYS A 95 -2.70 -19.06 -2.51
C LYS A 95 -1.92 -17.79 -2.80
N SER A 96 -1.17 -17.28 -1.84
CA SER A 96 -0.13 -16.29 -2.09
C SER A 96 0.89 -16.96 -3.00
N SER A 97 0.78 -16.72 -4.31
CA SER A 97 1.94 -16.85 -5.17
C SER A 97 3.01 -15.96 -4.57
N ALA A 98 4.19 -16.52 -4.37
CA ALA A 98 5.35 -15.88 -3.80
C ALA A 98 5.48 -14.41 -4.23
N PHE A 99 5.74 -13.52 -3.27
CA PHE A 99 6.03 -12.11 -3.52
C PHE A 99 7.35 -11.92 -4.32
N SER A 100 8.08 -13.02 -4.52
CA SER A 100 9.30 -13.11 -5.32
C SER A 100 9.02 -13.73 -6.69
N THR A 101 8.51 -12.95 -7.64
CA THR A 101 8.92 -13.07 -9.05
C THR A 101 8.71 -11.72 -9.74
N ALA A 102 9.76 -10.90 -9.78
CA ALA A 102 10.13 -10.01 -10.89
C ALA A 102 11.13 -8.94 -10.40
N LEU A 103 12.37 -9.36 -10.17
CA LEU A 103 13.56 -8.50 -10.30
C LEU A 103 14.74 -9.44 -10.64
N SER A 104 14.57 -10.15 -11.76
CA SER A 104 15.67 -10.76 -12.48
C SER A 104 15.40 -10.60 -13.97
N ASN A 105 16.32 -9.87 -14.60
CA ASN A 105 16.56 -9.69 -16.04
C ASN A 105 15.91 -8.47 -16.71
N GLY A 106 16.77 -7.51 -17.07
CA GLY A 106 16.50 -6.37 -17.95
C GLY A 106 17.28 -5.14 -17.58
#